data_AF-A0A351TSF2-F1
#
_entry.id   AF-A0A351TSF2-F1
#
_cell.length_a   1.000
_cell.length_b   1.000
_cell.length_c   1.000
_cell.angle_alpha   90.00
_cell.angle_beta   90.00
_cell.angle_gamma   90.00
#
_symmetry.space_group_name_H-M   'P 1'
#
loop_
_entity.id
_entity.type
_entity.pdbx_description
1 polymer ?
#
loop_
_entity_poly.entity_id
_entity_poly.type
_entity_poly.pdbx_seq_one_letter_code
_entity_poly.pdbx_strand_id
1 'polypeptide(L)'
;MKKIVCILAGMLCCLLGSISVKADVIWEPDDSFYWEHAEECTHVERMYTTNGPDNQVISYKSPELPQEVETWENGVRVQILFTYEDSRGNLWGIYDDYQGTTGWVPMEYMELVYDSIAFREEYKAQITGDAGELDEKYVGETICLWKYPGSEEYTPMEVSDYTPEYRGIYVDGNGKRWGCVGYYFGIRDTWVCIDEPTADFEQIFPEGAADMAVVDQEIEDKALSESQSTERIVPELNRNLVIIAGILVILVVAATAVLLVKLKRGKNKP
;
A
#
# COMPACT_ATOMS: atom_id res chain seq x y z
N MET A 1 -0.79 -36.56 37.39
CA MET A 1 -0.93 -35.10 37.63
C MET A 1 0.13 -34.28 36.88
N LYS A 2 1.44 -34.46 37.11
CA LYS A 2 2.50 -33.70 36.40
C LYS A 2 2.42 -33.74 34.86
N LYS A 3 2.13 -34.90 34.26
CA LYS A 3 2.02 -35.03 32.79
C LYS A 3 0.83 -34.27 32.18
N ILE A 4 -0.27 -34.14 32.91
CA ILE A 4 -1.49 -33.44 32.46
C ILE A 4 -1.28 -31.92 32.56
N VAL A 5 -0.57 -31.45 33.59
CA VAL A 5 -0.21 -30.04 33.74
C VAL A 5 0.75 -29.59 32.63
N CYS A 6 1.72 -30.43 32.23
CA CYS A 6 2.62 -30.11 31.11
C CYS A 6 1.91 -30.06 29.75
N ILE A 7 0.91 -30.92 29.51
CA ILE A 7 0.13 -30.90 28.27
C ILE A 7 -0.80 -29.68 28.22
N LEU A 8 -1.46 -29.34 29.34
CA LEU A 8 -2.29 -28.13 29.43
C LEU A 8 -1.44 -26.85 29.31
N ALA A 9 -0.25 -26.82 29.90
CA ALA A 9 0.68 -25.70 29.75
C ALA A 9 1.20 -25.56 28.32
N GLY A 10 1.52 -26.67 27.63
CA GLY A 10 1.92 -26.65 26.23
C GLY A 10 0.79 -26.17 25.30
N MET A 11 -0.45 -26.61 25.54
CA MET A 11 -1.62 -26.20 24.75
C MET A 11 -1.98 -24.72 25.00
N LEU A 12 -1.80 -24.22 26.22
CA LEU A 12 -1.95 -22.79 26.55
C LEU A 12 -0.85 -21.93 25.90
N CYS A 13 0.40 -22.41 25.84
CA CYS A 13 1.49 -21.72 25.12
C CYS A 13 1.26 -21.69 23.60
N CYS A 14 0.67 -22.74 23.01
CA CYS A 14 0.31 -22.73 21.59
C CYS A 14 -0.87 -21.78 21.29
N LEU A 15 -1.80 -21.58 22.23
CA LEU A 15 -2.91 -20.63 22.11
C LEU A 15 -2.48 -19.16 22.32
N LEU A 16 -1.43 -18.93 23.09
CA LEU A 16 -0.86 -17.58 23.33
C LEU A 16 0.15 -17.15 22.26
N GLY A 17 0.61 -18.06 21.40
CA GLY A 17 1.52 -17.76 20.29
C GLY A 17 0.86 -17.12 19.06
N SER A 18 -0.45 -16.90 19.08
CA SER A 18 -1.24 -16.32 17.99
C SER A 18 -1.57 -14.84 18.20
N ILE A 19 -0.94 -14.17 19.18
CA ILE A 19 -1.09 -12.72 19.31
C ILE A 19 -0.29 -12.11 18.16
N SER A 20 -0.98 -11.82 17.06
CA SER A 20 -0.44 -11.00 15.97
C SER A 20 -0.08 -9.65 16.58
N VAL A 21 1.21 -9.42 16.80
CA VAL A 21 1.72 -8.15 17.29
C VAL A 21 1.61 -7.19 16.11
N LYS A 22 0.51 -6.43 16.02
CA LYS A 22 0.41 -5.25 15.16
C LYS A 22 1.27 -4.15 15.79
N ALA A 23 2.58 -4.23 15.61
CA ALA A 23 3.53 -3.20 16.01
C ALA A 23 3.83 -2.29 14.82
N ASP A 24 2.87 -1.42 14.51
CA ASP A 24 3.01 0.02 14.29
C ASP A 24 1.59 0.55 13.98
N VAL A 25 1.22 1.75 14.43
CA VAL A 25 -0.07 2.35 14.03
C VAL A 25 0.13 2.90 12.62
N ILE A 26 0.08 2.00 11.64
CA ILE A 26 -0.06 2.36 10.23
C ILE A 26 -1.46 2.94 10.06
N TRP A 27 -1.57 4.02 9.28
CA TRP A 27 -2.87 4.57 8.93
C TRP A 27 -3.67 3.52 8.16
N GLU A 28 -4.82 3.13 8.70
CA GLU A 28 -5.74 2.20 8.06
C GLU A 28 -6.94 3.00 7.51
N PRO A 29 -7.37 2.74 6.27
CA PRO A 29 -8.45 3.48 5.63
C PRO A 29 -9.79 3.23 6.34
N ASP A 30 -10.64 4.24 6.45
CA ASP A 30 -12.00 4.11 7.02
C ASP A 30 -12.98 3.51 6.00
N ASP A 31 -12.85 2.22 5.71
CA ASP A 31 -13.71 1.50 4.77
C ASP A 31 -14.20 0.15 5.32
N SER A 32 -15.51 -0.09 5.20
CA SER A 32 -16.13 -1.29 5.78
C SER A 32 -15.65 -2.58 5.11
N PHE A 33 -15.40 -2.56 3.80
CA PHE A 33 -14.89 -3.74 3.10
C PHE A 33 -13.47 -4.04 3.53
N TYR A 34 -12.61 -3.01 3.61
CA TYR A 34 -11.27 -3.15 4.17
C TYR A 34 -11.30 -3.81 5.55
N TRP A 35 -12.13 -3.33 6.49
CA TRP A 35 -12.20 -3.88 7.84
C TRP A 35 -12.64 -5.36 7.88
N GLU A 36 -13.56 -5.76 7.00
CA GLU A 36 -14.03 -7.15 6.89
C GLU A 36 -12.93 -8.07 6.32
N HIS A 37 -12.10 -7.54 5.42
CA HIS A 37 -11.05 -8.27 4.69
C HIS A 37 -9.62 -7.89 5.10
N ALA A 38 -9.43 -7.29 6.28
CA ALA A 38 -8.15 -6.69 6.68
C ALA A 38 -7.01 -7.72 6.76
N GLU A 39 -7.32 -8.98 7.11
CA GLU A 39 -6.35 -10.08 7.16
C GLU A 39 -5.95 -10.59 5.77
N GLU A 40 -6.77 -10.33 4.74
CA GLU A 40 -6.52 -10.68 3.35
C GLU A 40 -5.82 -9.56 2.58
N CYS A 41 -5.78 -8.35 3.16
CA CYS A 41 -5.14 -7.19 2.57
C CYS A 41 -3.62 -7.17 2.78
N THR A 42 -2.87 -6.79 1.75
CA THR A 42 -1.42 -6.55 1.83
C THR A 42 -1.14 -5.07 1.89
N HIS A 43 -0.40 -4.63 2.90
CA HIS A 43 0.08 -3.25 3.02
C HIS A 43 1.07 -2.92 1.90
N VAL A 44 0.88 -1.78 1.23
CA VAL A 44 1.80 -1.30 0.18
C VAL A 44 2.28 0.13 0.46
N GLU A 45 1.38 1.09 0.70
CA GLU A 45 1.68 2.52 0.92
C GLU A 45 2.61 3.13 -0.16
N ARG A 46 2.24 3.01 -1.44
CA ARG A 46 3.05 3.48 -2.59
C ARG A 46 2.28 4.42 -3.52
N MET A 47 3.00 5.25 -4.24
CA MET A 47 2.43 6.19 -5.22
C MET A 47 2.31 5.53 -6.59
N TYR A 48 1.16 5.74 -7.24
CA TYR A 48 0.87 5.25 -8.57
C TYR A 48 0.32 6.37 -9.44
N THR A 49 0.45 6.21 -10.76
CA THR A 49 -0.14 7.08 -11.78
C THR A 49 -1.28 6.33 -12.46
N THR A 50 -2.43 6.98 -12.63
CA THR A 50 -3.59 6.39 -13.30
C THR A 50 -3.31 6.17 -14.80
N ASN A 51 -3.58 4.95 -15.28
CA ASN A 51 -3.42 4.56 -16.69
C ASN A 51 -4.51 3.56 -17.11
N GLY A 52 -5.77 3.96 -16.99
CA GLY A 52 -6.92 3.11 -17.30
C GLY A 52 -7.41 3.20 -18.75
N PRO A 53 -8.30 2.29 -19.16
CA PRO A 53 -8.94 2.33 -20.48
C PRO A 53 -9.78 3.60 -20.64
N ASP A 54 -10.01 4.02 -21.88
CA ASP A 54 -10.76 5.24 -22.23
C ASP A 54 -10.22 6.52 -21.60
N ASN A 55 -8.92 6.56 -21.28
CA ASN A 55 -8.25 7.66 -20.57
C ASN A 55 -8.83 7.93 -19.17
N GLN A 56 -9.36 6.89 -18.51
CA GLN A 56 -9.95 7.05 -17.18
C GLN A 56 -9.79 5.81 -16.27
N VAL A 57 -9.65 6.08 -14.97
CA VAL A 57 -9.72 5.09 -13.89
C VAL A 57 -10.95 5.40 -13.03
N ILE A 58 -11.76 4.38 -12.76
CA ILE A 58 -12.96 4.50 -11.93
C ILE A 58 -12.67 3.86 -10.58
N SER A 59 -12.97 4.57 -9.49
CA SER A 59 -12.95 4.01 -8.15
C SER A 59 -14.32 3.55 -7.72
N TYR A 60 -14.36 2.48 -6.94
CA TYR A 60 -15.58 1.83 -6.49
C TYR A 60 -15.65 1.76 -4.97
N LYS A 61 -16.86 1.60 -4.44
CA LYS A 61 -17.05 1.53 -2.99
C LYS A 61 -16.44 0.27 -2.38
N SER A 62 -16.39 -0.83 -3.13
CA SER A 62 -15.63 -2.03 -2.77
C SER A 62 -15.38 -2.90 -4.00
N PRO A 63 -14.44 -3.86 -3.93
CA PRO A 63 -14.23 -4.89 -4.96
C PRO A 63 -15.46 -5.77 -5.25
N GLU A 64 -16.46 -5.75 -4.37
CA GLU A 64 -17.70 -6.54 -4.49
C GLU A 64 -18.97 -5.72 -4.70
N LEU A 65 -18.86 -4.39 -4.87
CA LEU A 65 -20.00 -3.50 -5.05
C LEU A 65 -19.73 -2.53 -6.21
N PRO A 66 -20.44 -2.66 -7.35
CA PRO A 66 -20.22 -1.83 -8.54
C PRO A 66 -20.83 -0.43 -8.40
N GLN A 67 -20.69 0.18 -7.22
CA GLN A 67 -21.05 1.57 -6.96
C GLN A 67 -19.80 2.41 -7.11
N GLU A 68 -19.80 3.29 -8.09
CA GLU A 68 -18.71 4.24 -8.36
C GLU A 68 -18.62 5.29 -7.24
N VAL A 69 -17.39 5.67 -6.89
CA VAL A 69 -17.06 6.71 -5.92
C VAL A 69 -16.56 7.93 -6.68
N GLU A 70 -15.51 7.77 -7.48
CA GLU A 70 -14.92 8.81 -8.31
C GLU A 70 -14.45 8.28 -9.67
N THR A 71 -14.16 9.18 -10.59
CA THR A 71 -13.50 8.89 -11.86
C THR A 71 -12.37 9.88 -12.07
N TRP A 72 -11.19 9.37 -12.41
CA TRP A 72 -9.99 10.15 -12.66
C TRP A 72 -9.57 10.01 -14.11
N GLU A 73 -9.06 11.10 -14.69
CA GLU A 73 -8.32 11.03 -15.95
C GLU A 73 -6.98 10.30 -15.73
N ASN A 74 -6.39 9.77 -16.80
CA ASN A 74 -5.03 9.21 -16.73
C ASN A 74 -3.99 10.31 -16.41
N GLY A 75 -2.90 9.92 -15.77
CA GLY A 75 -1.82 10.82 -15.34
C GLY A 75 -1.99 11.40 -13.92
N VAL A 76 -3.08 11.08 -13.22
CA VAL A 76 -3.30 11.49 -11.82
C VAL A 76 -2.48 10.60 -10.90
N ARG A 77 -1.76 11.22 -9.95
CA ARG A 77 -1.00 10.49 -8.94
C ARG A 77 -1.87 10.18 -7.71
N VAL A 78 -1.91 8.92 -7.30
CA VAL A 78 -2.72 8.42 -6.19
C VAL A 78 -1.86 7.54 -5.29
N GLN A 79 -1.98 7.72 -3.97
CA GLN A 79 -1.37 6.82 -3.00
C GLN A 79 -2.29 5.62 -2.77
N ILE A 80 -1.78 4.41 -2.99
CA ILE A 80 -2.47 3.18 -2.64
C ILE A 80 -1.92 2.71 -1.30
N LEU A 81 -2.81 2.45 -0.34
CA LEU A 81 -2.45 2.08 1.02
C LEU A 81 -2.33 0.56 1.17
N PHE A 82 -3.34 -0.16 0.70
CA PHE A 82 -3.42 -1.62 0.77
C PHE A 82 -3.89 -2.19 -0.56
N THR A 83 -3.60 -3.47 -0.78
CA THR A 83 -4.12 -4.24 -1.91
C THR A 83 -4.89 -5.47 -1.45
N TYR A 84 -5.87 -5.88 -2.24
CA TYR A 84 -6.72 -7.05 -2.02
C TYR A 84 -6.90 -7.79 -3.35
N GLU A 85 -6.67 -9.11 -3.37
CA GLU A 85 -6.93 -9.94 -4.55
C GLU A 85 -8.34 -10.55 -4.45
N ASP A 86 -9.19 -10.30 -5.44
CA ASP A 86 -10.53 -10.87 -5.47
C ASP A 86 -10.53 -12.35 -5.88
N SER A 87 -11.68 -13.02 -5.73
CA SER A 87 -11.82 -14.44 -6.09
C SER A 87 -11.59 -14.79 -7.56
N ARG A 88 -11.50 -13.78 -8.46
CA ARG A 88 -11.18 -13.94 -9.89
C ARG A 88 -9.71 -13.63 -10.19
N GLY A 89 -8.92 -13.25 -9.19
CA GLY A 89 -7.51 -12.90 -9.32
C GLY A 89 -7.28 -11.44 -9.73
N ASN A 90 -8.30 -10.57 -9.68
CA ASN A 90 -8.06 -9.14 -9.91
C ASN A 90 -7.49 -8.51 -8.65
N LEU A 91 -6.40 -7.76 -8.80
CA LEU A 91 -5.81 -7.01 -7.70
C LEU A 91 -6.46 -5.63 -7.60
N TRP A 92 -6.97 -5.31 -6.42
CA TRP A 92 -7.61 -4.05 -6.08
C TRP A 92 -6.75 -3.26 -5.10
N GLY A 93 -6.61 -1.96 -5.31
CA GLY A 93 -5.92 -1.04 -4.39
C GLY A 93 -6.92 -0.11 -3.72
N ILE A 94 -6.78 0.11 -2.41
CA ILE A 94 -7.55 1.11 -1.67
C ILE A 94 -6.73 2.38 -1.46
N TYR A 95 -7.35 3.52 -1.73
CA TYR A 95 -6.83 4.85 -1.39
C TYR A 95 -7.72 5.52 -0.36
N ASP A 96 -7.14 6.47 0.38
CA ASP A 96 -7.82 7.38 1.30
C ASP A 96 -7.30 8.79 1.00
N ASP A 97 -8.20 9.74 0.70
CA ASP A 97 -7.84 11.13 0.40
C ASP A 97 -7.61 11.98 1.66
N TYR A 98 -7.75 11.40 2.86
CA TYR A 98 -7.68 12.03 4.18
C TYR A 98 -8.72 13.16 4.41
N GLN A 99 -9.64 13.34 3.46
CA GLN A 99 -10.75 14.30 3.49
C GLN A 99 -12.11 13.59 3.62
N GLY A 100 -12.10 12.26 3.66
CA GLY A 100 -13.26 11.41 3.89
C GLY A 100 -13.72 10.63 2.65
N THR A 101 -12.96 10.67 1.56
CA THR A 101 -13.19 9.84 0.38
C THR A 101 -12.22 8.66 0.38
N THR A 102 -12.81 7.47 0.31
CA THR A 102 -12.09 6.21 0.27
C THR A 102 -12.70 5.36 -0.83
N GLY A 103 -11.85 4.74 -1.65
CA GLY A 103 -12.31 3.95 -2.79
C GLY A 103 -11.32 2.88 -3.19
N TRP A 104 -11.83 1.92 -3.96
CA TRP A 104 -11.09 0.78 -4.47
C TRP A 104 -10.92 0.91 -5.98
N VAL A 105 -9.69 0.74 -6.48
CA VAL A 105 -9.36 0.82 -7.90
C VAL A 105 -8.68 -0.47 -8.38
N PRO A 106 -8.88 -0.89 -9.64
CA PRO A 106 -8.12 -2.00 -10.20
C PRO A 106 -6.64 -1.61 -10.34
N MET A 107 -5.75 -2.38 -9.73
CA MET A 107 -4.30 -2.13 -9.80
C MET A 107 -3.72 -2.33 -11.20
N GLU A 108 -4.41 -3.06 -12.08
CA GLU A 108 -4.06 -3.16 -13.50
C GLU A 108 -4.04 -1.79 -14.19
N TYR A 109 -4.79 -0.81 -13.66
CA TYR A 109 -4.86 0.55 -14.21
C TYR A 109 -3.97 1.55 -13.47
N MET A 110 -3.07 1.05 -12.62
CA MET A 110 -2.23 1.87 -11.74
C MET A 110 -0.75 1.57 -12.02
N GLU A 111 -0.06 2.54 -12.62
CA GLU A 111 1.36 2.43 -12.92
C GLU A 111 2.20 2.93 -11.73
N LEU A 112 3.09 2.09 -11.23
CA LEU A 112 3.90 2.42 -10.07
C LEU A 112 4.83 3.61 -10.38
N VAL A 113 4.79 4.65 -9.53
CA VAL A 113 5.82 5.70 -9.56
C VAL A 113 7.10 5.12 -8.95
N TYR A 114 8.18 5.11 -9.73
CA TYR A 114 9.45 4.51 -9.32
C TYR A 114 9.95 5.10 -7.99
N ASP A 115 10.25 4.22 -7.04
CA ASP A 115 10.59 4.57 -5.66
C ASP A 115 11.74 3.69 -5.14
N SER A 116 12.12 3.89 -3.87
CA SER A 116 13.15 3.12 -3.19
C SER A 116 12.89 1.62 -3.13
N ILE A 117 11.63 1.20 -3.04
CA ILE A 117 11.27 -0.23 -3.01
C ILE A 117 11.55 -0.83 -4.40
N ALA A 118 11.09 -0.17 -5.47
CA ALA A 118 11.33 -0.61 -6.85
C ALA A 118 12.84 -0.70 -7.15
N PHE A 119 13.59 0.34 -6.77
CA PHE A 119 15.04 0.36 -6.92
C PHE A 119 15.71 -0.81 -6.19
N ARG A 120 15.31 -1.10 -4.95
CA ARG A 120 15.86 -2.23 -4.20
C ARG A 120 15.56 -3.58 -4.83
N GLU A 121 14.38 -3.74 -5.41
CA GLU A 121 13.97 -4.97 -6.08
C GLU A 121 14.78 -5.19 -7.36
N GLU A 122 14.95 -4.15 -8.17
CA GLU A 122 15.71 -4.16 -9.42
C GLU A 122 17.21 -4.40 -9.17
N TYR A 123 17.81 -3.62 -8.27
CA TYR A 123 19.25 -3.65 -7.98
C TYR A 123 19.61 -4.61 -6.85
N LYS A 124 18.70 -5.50 -6.45
CA LYS A 124 18.86 -6.42 -5.30
C LYS A 124 20.18 -7.20 -5.30
N ALA A 125 20.64 -7.62 -6.48
CA ALA A 125 21.89 -8.38 -6.62
C ALA A 125 23.16 -7.53 -6.48
N GLN A 126 23.04 -6.21 -6.66
CA GLN A 126 24.14 -5.24 -6.57
C GLN A 126 24.22 -4.57 -5.19
N ILE A 127 23.11 -4.59 -4.44
CA ILE A 127 23.06 -4.13 -3.06
C ILE A 127 23.78 -5.16 -2.17
N THR A 128 24.93 -4.78 -1.65
CA THR A 128 25.83 -5.65 -0.86
C THR A 128 26.22 -4.99 0.45
N GLY A 129 26.76 -5.75 1.40
CA GLY A 129 27.19 -5.21 2.69
C GLY A 129 26.10 -5.19 3.77
N ASP A 130 26.55 -5.06 5.01
CA ASP A 130 25.71 -5.10 6.21
C ASP A 130 25.17 -3.70 6.58
N ALA A 131 24.48 -3.63 7.71
CA ALA A 131 24.05 -2.37 8.31
C ALA A 131 25.24 -1.50 8.74
N GLY A 132 25.10 -0.19 8.62
CA GLY A 132 26.05 0.80 9.07
C GLY A 132 25.35 2.04 9.59
N GLU A 133 26.14 2.96 10.12
CA GLU A 133 25.69 4.28 10.54
C GLU A 133 26.52 5.33 9.81
N LEU A 134 25.93 6.49 9.55
CA LEU A 134 26.67 7.63 9.03
C LEU A 134 27.66 8.15 10.10
N ASP A 135 28.69 8.88 9.68
CA ASP A 135 29.71 9.41 10.60
C ASP A 135 29.10 10.47 11.53
N GLU A 136 29.31 10.35 12.85
CA GLU A 136 28.79 11.27 13.87
C GLU A 136 29.17 12.74 13.61
N LYS A 137 30.22 13.02 12.83
CA LYS A 137 30.57 14.40 12.43
C LYS A 137 29.46 15.12 11.67
N TYR A 138 28.49 14.40 11.09
CA TYR A 138 27.34 14.97 10.40
C TYR A 138 26.20 15.35 11.36
N VAL A 139 26.33 15.13 12.67
CA VAL A 139 25.42 15.70 13.65
C VAL A 139 25.52 17.23 13.62
N GLY A 140 24.38 17.90 13.47
CA GLY A 140 24.26 19.34 13.27
C GLY A 140 24.36 19.79 11.81
N GLU A 141 24.60 18.87 10.87
CA GLU A 141 24.61 19.15 9.43
C GLU A 141 23.26 18.83 8.78
N THR A 142 23.04 19.38 7.58
CA THR A 142 21.91 18.98 6.72
C THR A 142 22.36 17.95 5.71
N ILE A 143 21.80 16.75 5.80
CA ILE A 143 22.06 15.66 4.84
C ILE A 143 20.92 15.59 3.81
N CYS A 144 21.20 15.01 2.64
CA CYS A 144 20.22 14.76 1.61
C CYS A 144 19.73 13.30 1.69
N LEU A 145 18.43 13.10 1.90
CA LEU A 145 17.75 11.81 1.86
C LEU A 145 17.04 11.63 0.52
N TRP A 146 17.64 10.85 -0.35
CA TRP A 146 17.22 10.65 -1.74
C TRP A 146 16.12 9.60 -1.84
N LYS A 147 15.22 9.72 -2.83
CA LYS A 147 14.24 8.66 -3.10
C LYS A 147 14.90 7.33 -3.45
N TYR A 148 15.95 7.39 -4.26
CA TYR A 148 16.81 6.26 -4.65
C TYR A 148 18.14 6.83 -5.19
N PRO A 149 19.22 6.03 -5.25
CA PRO A 149 20.47 6.43 -5.85
C PRO A 149 20.28 6.92 -7.30
N GLY A 150 20.72 8.14 -7.59
CA GLY A 150 20.55 8.75 -8.92
C GLY A 150 19.26 9.54 -9.12
N SER A 151 18.32 9.55 -8.17
CA SER A 151 17.12 10.40 -8.26
C SER A 151 17.48 11.88 -8.25
N GLU A 152 16.76 12.73 -8.97
CA GLU A 152 16.82 14.20 -8.78
C GLU A 152 16.03 14.65 -7.53
N GLU A 153 15.17 13.78 -6.98
CA GLU A 153 14.32 14.10 -5.83
C GLU A 153 14.96 13.63 -4.51
N TYR A 154 15.12 14.58 -3.58
CA TYR A 154 15.59 14.32 -2.22
C TYR A 154 14.92 15.23 -1.20
N THR A 155 14.94 14.79 0.05
CA THR A 155 14.52 15.57 1.22
C THR A 155 15.74 16.02 2.00
N PRO A 156 16.01 17.33 2.14
CA PRO A 156 17.04 17.82 3.04
C PRO A 156 16.58 17.59 4.49
N MET A 157 17.47 17.06 5.32
CA MET A 157 17.19 16.70 6.71
C MET A 157 18.31 17.18 7.63
N GLU A 158 17.97 18.05 8.58
CA GLU A 158 18.89 18.47 9.64
C GLU A 158 19.07 17.32 10.64
N VAL A 159 20.32 16.92 10.88
CA VAL A 159 20.67 15.84 11.80
C VAL A 159 20.80 16.42 13.21
N SER A 160 19.93 16.00 14.14
CA SER A 160 19.92 16.55 15.50
C SER A 160 20.72 15.73 16.52
N ASP A 161 20.26 14.52 16.83
CA ASP A 161 20.71 13.77 18.02
C ASP A 161 21.61 12.58 17.66
N TYR A 162 21.31 11.92 16.55
CA TYR A 162 22.03 10.76 16.03
C TYR A 162 21.91 10.76 14.51
N THR A 163 22.87 10.13 13.84
CA THR A 163 22.87 10.07 12.37
C THR A 163 22.02 8.89 11.87
N PRO A 164 21.55 8.88 10.61
CA PRO A 164 20.74 7.76 10.14
C PRO A 164 21.54 6.46 10.07
N GLU A 165 20.95 5.39 10.60
CA GLU A 165 21.37 4.02 10.28
C GLU A 165 20.92 3.66 8.86
N TYR A 166 21.79 3.00 8.12
CA TYR A 166 21.51 2.47 6.80
C TYR A 166 21.77 0.96 6.72
N ARG A 167 21.15 0.29 5.75
CA ARG A 167 21.30 -1.14 5.49
C ARG A 167 21.50 -1.40 4.01
N GLY A 168 22.47 -2.27 3.70
CA GLY A 168 22.82 -2.53 2.32
C GLY A 168 23.48 -1.32 1.67
N ILE A 169 24.44 -1.61 0.80
CA ILE A 169 25.25 -0.61 0.11
C ILE A 169 25.11 -0.86 -1.38
N TYR A 170 24.60 0.14 -2.09
CA TYR A 170 24.66 0.22 -3.54
C TYR A 170 25.86 1.08 -3.95
N VAL A 171 26.54 0.71 -5.03
CA VAL A 171 27.62 1.52 -5.62
C VAL A 171 27.15 1.93 -7.00
N ASP A 172 27.01 3.24 -7.24
CA ASP A 172 26.51 3.76 -8.50
C ASP A 172 27.58 3.76 -9.62
N GLY A 173 27.16 4.11 -10.83
CA GLY A 173 28.07 4.23 -11.98
C GLY A 173 29.23 5.23 -11.81
N ASN A 174 29.13 6.17 -10.86
CA ASN A 174 30.19 7.13 -10.50
C ASN A 174 31.08 6.63 -9.36
N GLY A 175 30.84 5.42 -8.85
CA GLY A 175 31.58 4.80 -7.76
C GLY A 175 31.21 5.33 -6.37
N LYS A 176 30.12 6.09 -6.22
CA LYS A 176 29.63 6.56 -4.91
C LYS A 176 28.86 5.47 -4.22
N ARG A 177 29.03 5.38 -2.91
CA ARG A 177 28.36 4.42 -2.04
C ARG A 177 27.08 5.02 -1.48
N TRP A 178 26.00 4.26 -1.56
CA TRP A 178 24.67 4.64 -1.14
C TRP A 178 24.13 3.66 -0.10
N GLY A 179 23.68 4.17 1.03
CA GLY A 179 23.08 3.37 2.10
C GLY A 179 21.57 3.54 2.13
N CYS A 180 20.80 2.44 2.21
CA CYS A 180 19.34 2.52 2.33
C CYS A 180 18.93 2.81 3.79
N VAL A 181 18.25 3.93 4.01
CA VAL A 181 17.72 4.38 5.28
C VAL A 181 16.26 3.94 5.38
N GLY A 182 15.98 2.95 6.23
CA GLY A 182 14.62 2.42 6.38
C GLY A 182 13.66 3.39 7.07
N TYR A 183 14.14 4.10 8.10
CA TYR A 183 13.39 5.11 8.83
C TYR A 183 14.33 6.11 9.49
N TYR A 184 14.04 7.40 9.34
CA TYR A 184 14.71 8.47 10.06
C TYR A 184 13.74 9.65 10.27
N PHE A 185 13.32 9.88 11.53
CA PHE A 185 12.41 10.96 11.93
C PHE A 185 11.15 11.13 11.05
N GLY A 186 10.48 10.02 10.73
CA GLY A 186 9.25 10.04 9.92
C GLY A 186 9.48 9.92 8.41
N ILE A 187 10.72 10.04 7.95
CA ILE A 187 11.10 9.78 6.56
C ILE A 187 11.44 8.29 6.44
N ARG A 188 10.80 7.59 5.51
CA ARG A 188 10.93 6.14 5.32
C ARG A 188 11.47 5.83 3.93
N ASP A 189 12.11 4.67 3.83
CA ASP A 189 12.57 4.09 2.57
C ASP A 189 13.31 5.10 1.68
N THR A 190 14.33 5.76 2.23
CA THR A 190 15.19 6.69 1.48
C THR A 190 16.61 6.17 1.39
N TRP A 191 17.47 6.93 0.72
CA TRP A 191 18.88 6.63 0.55
C TRP A 191 19.74 7.82 0.91
N VAL A 192 20.92 7.55 1.46
CA VAL A 192 21.95 8.57 1.72
C VAL A 192 23.22 8.23 0.96
N CYS A 193 23.82 9.22 0.31
CA CYS A 193 25.16 9.09 -0.25
C CYS A 193 26.16 9.06 0.93
N ILE A 194 26.78 7.91 1.19
CA ILE A 194 27.67 7.70 2.35
C ILE A 194 28.94 8.53 2.20
N ASP A 195 29.43 8.68 0.97
CA ASP A 195 30.69 9.38 0.69
C ASP A 195 30.53 10.90 0.79
N GLU A 196 29.37 11.43 0.38
CA GLU A 196 29.06 12.87 0.36
C GLU A 196 27.60 13.15 0.79
N PRO A 197 27.27 13.00 2.09
CA PRO A 197 25.88 13.02 2.57
C PRO A 197 25.17 14.38 2.46
N THR A 198 25.95 15.46 2.41
CA THR A 198 25.45 16.84 2.35
C THR A 198 25.42 17.40 0.93
N ALA A 199 25.83 16.60 -0.06
CA ALA A 199 25.94 17.06 -1.44
C ALA A 199 24.58 17.02 -2.15
N ASP A 200 24.33 18.02 -2.98
CA ASP A 200 23.15 18.10 -3.85
C ASP A 200 23.35 17.32 -5.16
N PHE A 201 22.35 17.36 -6.05
CA PHE A 201 22.32 16.52 -7.24
C PHE A 201 23.47 16.88 -8.19
N GLU A 202 23.70 18.16 -8.42
CA GLU A 202 24.73 18.67 -9.31
C GLU A 202 26.14 18.36 -8.82
N GLN A 203 26.34 18.26 -7.50
CA GLN A 203 27.61 17.87 -6.89
C GLN A 203 27.89 16.37 -7.02
N ILE A 204 26.88 15.52 -6.79
CA ILE A 204 27.03 14.06 -6.86
C ILE A 204 27.05 13.56 -8.31
N PHE A 205 26.26 14.21 -9.19
CA PHE A 205 26.05 13.84 -10.59
C PHE A 205 26.37 15.02 -11.54
N PRO A 206 27.62 15.49 -11.61
CA PRO A 206 27.98 16.64 -12.45
C PRO A 206 27.82 16.40 -13.96
N GLU A 207 27.85 15.13 -14.39
CA GLU A 207 27.64 14.70 -15.77
C GLU A 207 26.23 14.09 -15.99
N GLY A 208 25.35 14.20 -14.99
CA GLY A 208 24.06 13.51 -14.92
C GLY A 208 24.17 12.10 -14.31
N ALA A 209 23.03 11.52 -13.91
CA ALA A 209 22.97 10.15 -13.40
C ALA A 209 23.03 9.17 -14.58
N ALA A 210 24.18 8.52 -14.76
CA ALA A 210 24.43 7.62 -15.90
C ALA A 210 23.45 6.44 -16.00
N ASP A 211 22.86 6.03 -14.88
CA ASP A 211 21.94 4.89 -14.79
C ASP A 211 20.46 5.27 -15.11
N MET A 212 20.09 6.56 -15.16
CA MET A 212 18.68 6.99 -15.37
C MET A 212 18.20 6.89 -16.83
N ALA A 213 19.08 7.13 -17.82
CA ALA A 213 18.65 7.26 -19.22
C ALA A 213 18.07 5.96 -19.82
N VAL A 214 18.40 4.81 -19.24
CA VAL A 214 17.90 3.50 -19.70
C VAL A 214 16.54 3.17 -19.06
N VAL A 215 16.35 3.56 -17.79
CA VAL A 215 15.14 3.25 -17.01
C VAL A 215 13.94 4.02 -17.52
N ASP A 216 14.08 5.33 -17.77
CA ASP A 216 12.97 6.15 -18.28
C ASP A 216 12.48 5.71 -19.67
N GLN A 217 13.41 5.28 -20.55
CA GLN A 217 13.05 4.76 -21.88
C GLN A 217 12.36 3.40 -21.82
N GLU A 218 12.81 2.49 -20.94
CA GLU A 218 12.18 1.17 -20.80
C GLU A 218 10.78 1.25 -20.16
N ILE A 219 10.55 2.20 -19.24
CA ILE A 219 9.24 2.44 -18.63
C ILE A 219 8.27 3.03 -19.67
N GLU A 220 8.68 4.05 -20.44
CA GLU A 220 7.83 4.61 -21.52
C GLU A 220 7.47 3.56 -22.57
N ASP A 221 8.44 2.75 -23.03
CA ASP A 221 8.20 1.72 -24.06
C ASP A 221 7.26 0.62 -23.58
N LYS A 222 7.29 0.29 -22.29
CA LYS A 222 6.39 -0.73 -21.70
C LYS A 222 4.97 -0.18 -21.55
N ALA A 223 4.81 1.05 -21.08
CA ALA A 223 3.53 1.75 -20.96
C ALA A 223 2.80 1.90 -22.31
N LEU A 224 3.55 2.11 -23.40
CA LEU A 224 3.01 2.19 -24.76
C LEU A 224 2.54 0.82 -25.32
N SER A 225 3.06 -0.30 -24.80
CA SER A 225 2.80 -1.63 -25.34
C SER A 225 1.56 -2.34 -24.78
N GLU A 226 1.08 -1.92 -23.61
CA GLU A 226 -0.01 -2.62 -22.87
C GLU A 226 -1.42 -2.05 -23.11
N SER A 227 -1.59 -1.05 -24.00
CA SER A 227 -2.92 -0.53 -24.37
C SER A 227 -3.65 -1.43 -25.39
N GLN A 228 -3.88 -2.70 -25.04
CA GLN A 228 -4.88 -3.51 -25.73
C GLN A 228 -6.20 -3.45 -24.97
N SER A 229 -7.29 -3.25 -25.71
CA SER A 229 -8.64 -3.11 -25.18
C SER A 229 -9.08 -4.35 -24.40
N THR A 230 -8.87 -4.33 -23.09
CA THR A 230 -9.48 -5.29 -22.15
C THR A 230 -10.84 -4.75 -21.71
N GLU A 231 -11.83 -5.63 -21.59
CA GLU A 231 -13.10 -5.31 -20.92
C GLU A 231 -12.81 -4.68 -19.54
N ARG A 232 -13.48 -3.58 -19.18
CA ARG A 232 -13.17 -2.86 -17.94
C ARG A 232 -13.37 -3.77 -16.72
N ILE A 233 -12.39 -3.80 -15.83
CA ILE A 233 -12.49 -4.48 -14.54
C ILE A 233 -13.52 -3.74 -13.70
N VAL A 234 -14.61 -4.43 -13.39
CA VAL A 234 -15.69 -3.94 -12.55
C VAL A 234 -15.91 -4.87 -11.36
N PRO A 235 -16.35 -4.33 -10.20
CA PRO A 235 -16.70 -5.15 -9.05
C PRO A 235 -17.78 -6.17 -9.40
N GLU A 236 -17.65 -7.38 -8.87
CA GLU A 236 -18.70 -8.39 -9.00
C GLU A 236 -19.57 -8.41 -7.75
N LEU A 237 -20.86 -8.21 -7.94
CA LEU A 237 -21.82 -8.17 -6.84
C LEU A 237 -21.80 -9.51 -6.09
N ASN A 238 -21.50 -9.48 -4.79
CA ASN A 238 -21.58 -10.66 -3.93
C ASN A 238 -23.02 -11.16 -3.83
N ARG A 239 -23.38 -12.11 -4.71
CA ARG A 239 -24.74 -12.60 -4.87
C ARG A 239 -25.26 -13.27 -3.59
N ASN A 240 -24.38 -13.86 -2.79
CA ASN A 240 -24.77 -14.49 -1.53
C ASN A 240 -25.28 -13.44 -0.54
N LEU A 241 -24.59 -12.31 -0.42
CA LEU A 241 -25.03 -11.18 0.40
C LEU A 241 -26.39 -10.65 -0.06
N VAL A 242 -26.59 -10.49 -1.37
CA VAL A 242 -27.86 -10.03 -1.95
C VAL A 242 -29.00 -11.01 -1.67
N ILE A 243 -28.75 -12.31 -1.81
CA ILE A 243 -29.74 -13.35 -1.53
C ILE A 243 -30.12 -13.34 -0.03
N ILE A 244 -29.13 -13.28 0.86
CA ILE A 244 -29.35 -13.23 2.32
C ILE A 244 -30.15 -11.98 2.70
N ALA A 245 -29.79 -10.81 2.18
CA ALA A 245 -30.53 -9.56 2.40
C ALA A 245 -31.98 -9.68 1.92
N GLY A 246 -32.20 -10.27 0.74
CA GLY A 246 -33.54 -10.54 0.21
C GLY A 246 -34.37 -11.46 1.12
N ILE A 247 -33.78 -12.54 1.63
CA ILE A 247 -34.43 -13.46 2.57
C ILE A 247 -34.80 -12.74 3.87
N LEU A 248 -33.89 -11.94 4.44
CA LEU A 248 -34.13 -11.18 5.67
C LEU A 248 -35.30 -10.20 5.50
N VAL A 249 -35.37 -9.46 4.40
CA VAL A 249 -36.49 -8.56 4.11
C VAL A 249 -37.81 -9.33 4.03
N ILE A 250 -37.84 -10.47 3.34
CA ILE A 250 -39.04 -11.32 3.24
C ILE A 250 -39.48 -11.80 4.64
N LEU A 251 -38.55 -12.22 5.48
CA LEU A 251 -38.84 -12.66 6.85
C LEU A 251 -39.40 -11.52 7.71
N VAL A 252 -38.82 -10.32 7.62
CA VAL A 252 -39.31 -9.13 8.35
C VAL A 252 -40.72 -8.76 7.88
N VAL A 253 -40.98 -8.74 6.57
CA VAL A 253 -42.32 -8.45 6.02
C VAL A 253 -43.33 -9.50 6.48
N ALA A 254 -42.97 -10.79 6.44
CA ALA A 254 -43.83 -11.88 6.89
C ALA A 254 -44.14 -11.78 8.39
N ALA A 255 -43.13 -11.54 9.23
CA ALA A 255 -43.30 -11.35 10.67
C ALA A 255 -44.21 -10.15 10.97
N THR A 256 -44.01 -9.03 10.26
CA THR A 256 -44.83 -7.82 10.40
C THR A 256 -46.28 -8.08 9.99
N ALA A 257 -46.51 -8.80 8.89
CA ALA A 257 -47.86 -9.19 8.46
C ALA A 257 -48.55 -10.10 9.48
N VAL A 258 -47.84 -11.08 10.04
CA VAL A 258 -48.37 -11.97 11.08
C VAL A 258 -48.74 -11.18 12.35
N LEU A 259 -47.89 -10.23 12.77
CA LEU A 259 -48.16 -9.35 13.91
C LEU A 259 -49.42 -8.49 13.67
N LEU A 260 -49.55 -7.88 12.49
CA LEU A 260 -50.73 -7.10 12.11
C LEU A 260 -52.02 -7.94 12.13
N VAL A 261 -51.97 -9.18 11.61
CA VAL A 261 -53.12 -10.10 11.65
C VAL A 261 -53.46 -10.49 13.09
N LYS A 262 -52.47 -10.78 13.94
CA LYS A 262 -52.71 -11.08 15.36
C LYS A 262 -53.30 -9.89 16.11
N LEU A 263 -52.81 -8.67 15.88
CA LEU A 263 -53.36 -7.44 16.49
C LEU A 263 -54.79 -7.18 16.04
N LYS A 264 -55.12 -7.38 14.76
CA LYS A 264 -56.49 -7.24 14.24
C LYS A 264 -57.44 -8.30 14.83
N ARG A 265 -56.97 -9.53 15.00
CA ARG A 265 -57.75 -10.61 15.66
C ARG A 265 -57.90 -10.39 17.17
N GLY A 266 -56.93 -9.78 17.83
CA GLY A 266 -56.98 -9.42 19.25
C GLY A 266 -57.97 -8.31 19.57
N LYS A 267 -58.15 -7.32 18.66
CA LYS A 267 -59.17 -6.26 18.79
C LYS A 267 -60.61 -6.73 18.52
N ASN A 268 -60.78 -7.89 17.91
CA ASN A 268 -62.10 -8.46 17.55
C ASN A 268 -62.58 -9.56 18.51
N LYS A 269 -61.93 -9.73 19.68
CA LYS A 269 -62.52 -10.53 20.77
C LYS A 269 -63.38 -9.61 21.65
N PRO A 270 -64.68 -9.89 21.84
CA PRO A 270 -65.56 -9.16 22.75
C PRO A 270 -65.13 -9.32 24.21
#